data_AF-A0A956JHZ8-F1
#
_entry.id   AF-A0A956JHZ8-F1
#
_cell.length_a   1.000
_cell.length_b   1.000
_cell.length_c   1.000
_cell.angle_alpha   90.00
_cell.angle_beta   90.00
_cell.angle_gamma   90.00
#
_symmetry.space_group_name_H-M   'P 1'
#
loop_
_entity.id
_entity.type
_entity.pdbx_description
1 polymer ?
#
loop_
_entity_poly.entity_id
_entity_poly.type
_entity_poly.pdbx_seq_one_letter_code
_entity_poly.pdbx_strand_id
1 'polypeptide(L)'
;MDMTGTARFVADVADVEMPIVEGTEHELGIDIAKLRSSTGVVTLDPGFVNTASCESAITFLNGEEGVLRYRGYPIEQLAQSGSFLETCYLLIWGELPNVEQLDDFRNLVRRHTLLHEDMKGFFRAFPHNAHPMAILSSVVSALSTFYQDSYDPDDPEQVEIQIIRLLAKLPTI
;
A
#
# COMPACT_ATOMS: atom_id res chain seq x y z
N MET A 1 -10.46 5.46 -14.68
CA MET A 1 -11.36 4.36 -15.04
C MET A 1 -12.52 4.95 -15.80
N ASP A 2 -12.74 4.47 -17.02
CA ASP A 2 -13.84 4.94 -17.87
C ASP A 2 -15.01 3.94 -17.80
N MET A 3 -16.24 4.45 -17.82
CA MET A 3 -17.43 3.60 -17.92
C MET A 3 -17.57 3.14 -19.36
N THR A 4 -17.32 1.84 -19.62
CA THR A 4 -17.26 1.29 -20.98
C THR A 4 -18.46 0.42 -21.35
N GLY A 5 -19.35 0.14 -20.38
CA GLY A 5 -20.58 -0.58 -20.64
C GLY A 5 -21.43 -0.82 -19.39
N THR A 6 -22.41 -1.71 -19.53
CA THR A 6 -23.30 -2.14 -18.44
C THR A 6 -23.44 -3.66 -18.46
N ALA A 7 -23.32 -4.27 -17.28
CA ALA A 7 -23.68 -5.67 -17.03
C ALA A 7 -25.09 -5.73 -16.45
N ARG A 8 -25.86 -6.77 -16.78
CA ARG A 8 -27.18 -7.01 -16.20
C ARG A 8 -27.14 -8.19 -15.25
N PHE A 9 -27.56 -7.95 -14.01
CA PHE A 9 -27.81 -9.01 -13.03
C PHE A 9 -29.31 -9.30 -12.99
N VAL A 10 -29.65 -10.59 -13.10
CA VAL A 10 -31.02 -11.11 -13.10
C VAL A 10 -31.14 -12.09 -11.95
N ALA A 11 -32.07 -11.84 -11.03
CA ALA A 11 -32.38 -12.72 -9.93
C ALA A 11 -33.89 -12.80 -9.70
N ASP A 12 -34.36 -13.86 -9.07
CA ASP A 12 -35.79 -14.10 -8.80
C ASP A 12 -36.47 -12.94 -8.04
N VAL A 13 -35.69 -12.14 -7.31
CA VAL A 13 -36.15 -11.00 -6.51
C VAL A 13 -36.21 -9.68 -7.30
N ALA A 14 -35.24 -9.43 -8.19
CA ALA A 14 -35.11 -8.19 -8.95
C ALA A 14 -33.99 -8.26 -9.99
N ASP A 15 -34.15 -7.49 -11.05
CA ASP A 15 -33.13 -7.25 -12.07
C ASP A 15 -32.49 -5.88 -11.84
N VAL A 16 -31.17 -5.80 -12.03
CA VAL A 16 -30.42 -4.53 -11.93
C VAL A 16 -29.35 -4.45 -12.99
N GLU A 17 -29.20 -3.27 -13.59
CA GLU A 17 -28.07 -2.94 -14.46
C GLU A 17 -26.96 -2.32 -13.61
N MET A 18 -25.73 -2.76 -13.86
CA MET A 18 -24.53 -2.37 -13.12
C MET A 18 -23.47 -1.88 -14.11
N PRO A 19 -22.82 -0.74 -13.84
CA PRO A 19 -21.74 -0.24 -14.69
C PRO A 19 -20.58 -1.24 -14.80
N ILE A 20 -20.00 -1.32 -15.99
CA ILE A 20 -18.70 -1.94 -16.20
C ILE A 20 -17.66 -0.84 -16.17
N VAL A 21 -16.62 -1.06 -15.38
CA VAL A 21 -15.52 -0.15 -15.17
C VAL A 21 -14.27 -0.78 -15.79
N GLU A 22 -13.60 -0.05 -16.69
CA GLU A 22 -12.37 -0.52 -17.33
C GLU A 22 -11.15 0.18 -16.73
N GLY A 23 -10.18 -0.63 -16.32
CA GLY A 23 -8.88 -0.18 -15.83
C GLY A 23 -7.87 0.07 -16.94
N THR A 24 -6.67 0.53 -16.57
CA THR A 24 -5.66 0.98 -17.53
C THR A 24 -4.98 -0.15 -18.31
N GLU A 25 -5.07 -1.39 -17.83
CA GLU A 25 -4.53 -2.59 -18.47
C GLU A 25 -5.67 -3.47 -19.04
N HIS A 26 -6.82 -2.84 -19.35
CA HIS A 26 -8.03 -3.46 -19.93
C HIS A 26 -8.72 -4.48 -19.01
N GLU A 27 -8.46 -4.43 -17.71
CA GLU A 27 -9.20 -5.19 -16.71
C GLU A 27 -10.62 -4.64 -16.58
N LEU A 28 -11.59 -5.55 -16.52
CA LEU A 28 -13.01 -5.21 -16.40
C LEU A 28 -13.51 -5.52 -14.99
N GLY A 29 -14.04 -4.51 -14.31
CA GLY A 29 -14.75 -4.63 -13.05
C GLY A 29 -16.24 -4.36 -13.22
N ILE A 30 -17.08 -5.03 -12.43
CA ILE A 30 -18.51 -4.72 -12.34
C ILE A 30 -18.74 -3.95 -11.05
N ASP A 31 -19.27 -2.73 -11.15
CA ASP A 31 -19.62 -1.94 -9.97
C ASP A 31 -20.91 -2.46 -9.32
N ILE A 32 -20.74 -3.17 -8.21
CA ILE A 32 -21.82 -3.77 -7.42
C ILE A 32 -22.26 -2.89 -6.24
N ALA A 33 -21.85 -1.62 -6.14
CA ALA A 33 -22.14 -0.76 -4.98
C ALA A 33 -23.64 -0.62 -4.68
N LYS A 34 -24.48 -0.67 -5.72
CA LYS A 34 -25.95 -0.58 -5.61
C LYS A 34 -26.66 -1.93 -5.53
N LEU A 35 -25.96 -3.06 -5.60
CA LEU A 35 -26.56 -4.39 -5.69
C LEU A 35 -27.54 -4.64 -4.54
N ARG A 36 -27.08 -4.45 -3.29
CA ARG A 36 -27.89 -4.72 -2.10
C ARG A 36 -29.07 -3.76 -1.97
N SER A 37 -28.87 -2.47 -2.23
CA SER A 37 -29.95 -1.48 -2.16
C SER A 37 -31.04 -1.70 -3.21
N SER A 38 -30.67 -2.24 -4.38
CA SER A 38 -31.61 -2.45 -5.49
C SER A 38 -32.31 -3.80 -5.46
N THR A 39 -31.66 -4.85 -4.93
CA THR A 39 -32.15 -6.24 -5.03
C THR A 39 -32.35 -6.95 -3.69
N GLY A 40 -31.79 -6.40 -2.60
CA GLY A 40 -31.78 -7.04 -1.28
C GLY A 40 -30.76 -8.17 -1.13
N VAL A 41 -30.05 -8.56 -2.21
CA VAL A 41 -29.03 -9.63 -2.16
C VAL A 41 -27.62 -9.07 -1.94
N VAL A 42 -26.69 -9.94 -1.53
CA VAL A 42 -25.27 -9.63 -1.37
C VAL A 42 -24.44 -10.66 -2.12
N THR A 43 -23.23 -10.30 -2.52
CA THR A 43 -22.25 -11.25 -3.02
C THR A 43 -21.70 -12.08 -1.85
N LEU A 44 -21.43 -13.35 -2.10
CA LEU A 44 -20.74 -14.24 -1.16
C LEU A 44 -19.43 -14.66 -1.82
N ASP A 45 -18.34 -14.01 -1.42
CA ASP A 45 -16.98 -14.26 -1.95
C ASP A 45 -15.97 -14.39 -0.79
N PRO A 46 -15.97 -15.53 -0.07
CA PRO A 46 -15.05 -15.74 1.05
C PRO A 46 -13.60 -15.63 0.57
N GLY A 47 -12.86 -14.67 1.11
CA GLY A 47 -11.46 -14.41 0.74
C GLY A 47 -11.26 -13.40 -0.39
N PHE A 48 -12.34 -12.78 -0.90
CA PHE A 48 -12.29 -11.68 -1.88
C PHE A 48 -11.58 -12.03 -3.21
N VAL A 49 -11.56 -13.31 -3.60
CA VAL A 49 -10.84 -13.78 -4.80
C VAL A 49 -11.41 -13.16 -6.08
N ASN A 50 -12.70 -12.82 -6.09
CA ASN A 50 -13.40 -12.23 -7.24
C ASN A 50 -13.76 -10.76 -7.02
N THR A 51 -13.32 -10.15 -5.91
CA THR A 51 -13.75 -8.81 -5.49
C THR A 51 -12.59 -7.83 -5.58
N ALA A 52 -12.66 -6.89 -6.52
CA ALA A 52 -11.81 -5.70 -6.51
C ALA A 52 -12.28 -4.73 -5.41
N SER A 53 -11.42 -4.46 -4.42
CA SER A 53 -11.78 -3.66 -3.24
C SER A 53 -11.36 -2.20 -3.32
N CYS A 54 -10.41 -1.86 -4.18
CA CYS A 54 -9.95 -0.49 -4.38
C CYS A 54 -9.44 -0.28 -5.81
N GLU A 55 -9.38 0.98 -6.20
CA GLU A 55 -8.63 1.42 -7.38
C GLU A 55 -7.19 1.72 -6.96
N SER A 56 -6.21 1.29 -7.74
CA SER A 56 -4.80 1.52 -7.46
C SER A 56 -4.00 1.70 -8.73
N ALA A 57 -3.12 2.71 -8.73
CA ALA A 57 -2.15 2.95 -9.80
C ALA A 57 -0.71 2.62 -9.36
N ILE A 58 -0.55 1.74 -8.35
CA ILE A 58 0.75 1.44 -7.74
C ILE A 58 1.41 0.23 -8.41
N THR A 59 0.70 -0.90 -8.48
CA THR A 59 1.26 -2.17 -8.95
C THR A 59 0.26 -2.87 -9.85
N PHE A 60 0.75 -3.38 -10.98
CA PHE A 60 0.01 -4.27 -11.85
C PHE A 60 0.67 -5.65 -11.85
N LEU A 61 -0.16 -6.70 -11.79
CA LEU A 61 0.26 -8.09 -11.79
C LEU A 61 -0.62 -8.90 -12.74
N ASN A 62 0.00 -9.58 -13.71
CA ASN A 62 -0.63 -10.65 -14.49
C ASN A 62 0.14 -11.95 -14.25
N GLY A 63 -0.46 -12.85 -13.46
CA GLY A 63 0.16 -14.12 -13.10
C GLY A 63 0.25 -15.13 -14.25
N GLU A 64 -0.64 -15.04 -15.24
CA GLU A 64 -0.66 -15.97 -16.39
C GLU A 64 0.47 -15.65 -17.38
N GLU A 65 0.70 -14.36 -17.61
CA GLU A 65 1.79 -13.88 -18.48
C GLU A 65 3.12 -13.67 -17.73
N GLY A 66 3.11 -13.77 -16.39
CA GLY A 66 4.29 -13.55 -15.56
C GLY A 66 4.74 -12.09 -15.51
N VAL A 67 3.81 -11.14 -15.63
CA VAL A 67 4.10 -9.70 -15.65
C VAL A 67 3.91 -9.11 -14.25
N LEU A 68 4.92 -8.38 -13.75
CA LEU A 68 4.83 -7.55 -12.55
C LEU A 68 5.42 -6.17 -12.84
N ARG A 69 4.63 -5.12 -12.61
CA ARG A 69 5.04 -3.72 -12.84
C ARG A 69 4.78 -2.84 -11.62
N TYR A 70 5.74 -1.97 -11.29
CA TYR A 70 5.55 -0.89 -10.31
C TYR A 70 5.47 0.44 -11.04
N ARG A 71 4.36 1.16 -10.88
CA ARG A 71 4.07 2.42 -11.61
C ARG A 71 4.31 2.28 -13.13
N GLY A 72 3.99 1.12 -13.71
CA GLY A 72 4.21 0.81 -15.13
C GLY A 72 5.60 0.29 -15.49
N TYR A 73 6.61 0.40 -14.61
CA TYR A 73 7.95 -0.13 -14.86
C TYR A 73 8.03 -1.63 -14.57
N PRO A 74 8.54 -2.46 -15.50
CA PRO A 74 8.78 -3.89 -15.26
C PRO A 74 9.72 -4.12 -14.07
N ILE A 75 9.41 -5.12 -13.25
CA ILE A 75 10.18 -5.42 -12.04
C ILE A 75 11.64 -5.77 -12.35
N GLU A 76 11.92 -6.39 -13.50
CA GLU A 76 13.25 -6.79 -13.93
C GLU A 76 14.15 -5.56 -14.15
N GLN A 77 13.59 -4.48 -14.70
CA GLN A 77 14.30 -3.22 -14.92
C GLN A 77 14.67 -2.58 -13.59
N LEU A 78 13.72 -2.52 -12.65
CA LEU A 78 13.94 -1.96 -11.32
C LEU A 78 14.95 -2.79 -10.52
N ALA A 79 14.92 -4.12 -10.64
CA ALA A 79 15.84 -5.01 -9.94
C ALA A 79 17.27 -4.96 -10.50
N GLN A 80 17.44 -4.75 -11.81
CA GLN A 80 18.77 -4.73 -12.45
C GLN A 80 19.48 -3.38 -12.32
N SER A 81 18.73 -2.27 -12.43
CA SER A 81 19.31 -0.93 -12.54
C SER A 81 18.92 0.01 -11.41
N GLY A 82 17.85 -0.29 -10.67
CA GLY A 82 17.34 0.56 -9.60
C GLY A 82 17.96 0.24 -8.24
N SER A 83 17.88 1.21 -7.33
CA SER A 83 18.16 1.01 -5.90
C SER A 83 16.87 0.81 -5.09
N PHE A 84 16.95 0.17 -3.93
CA PHE A 84 15.78 0.00 -3.05
C PHE A 84 15.10 1.34 -2.71
N LEU A 85 15.89 2.38 -2.40
CA LEU A 85 15.35 3.70 -2.06
C LEU A 85 14.72 4.40 -3.27
N GLU A 86 15.27 4.22 -4.46
CA GLU A 86 14.68 4.73 -5.70
C GLU A 86 13.33 4.05 -6.00
N THR A 87 13.24 2.73 -5.81
CA THR A 87 11.98 2.00 -5.93
C THR A 87 10.97 2.41 -4.85
N CYS A 88 11.41 2.65 -3.61
CA CYS A 88 10.55 3.20 -2.56
C CYS A 88 9.99 4.57 -2.99
N TYR A 89 10.86 5.43 -3.53
CA TYR A 89 10.45 6.75 -4.00
C TYR A 89 9.40 6.64 -5.10
N LEU A 90 9.65 5.80 -6.10
CA LEU A 90 8.70 5.51 -7.18
C LEU A 90 7.33 5.06 -6.65
N LEU A 91 7.30 4.14 -5.68
CA LEU A 91 6.05 3.62 -5.13
C LEU A 91 5.26 4.69 -4.36
N ILE A 92 5.95 5.50 -3.55
CA ILE A 92 5.35 6.53 -2.70
C ILE A 92 4.86 7.72 -3.53
N TRP A 93 5.72 8.30 -4.36
CA TRP A 93 5.44 9.55 -5.08
C TRP A 93 4.98 9.36 -6.53
N GLY A 94 5.06 8.14 -7.06
CA GLY A 94 4.51 7.79 -8.38
C GLY A 94 5.45 7.96 -9.57
N GLU A 95 6.57 8.68 -9.40
CA GLU A 95 7.54 8.94 -10.46
C GLU A 95 8.97 8.60 -9.98
N LEU A 96 9.87 8.31 -10.93
CA LEU A 96 11.28 8.09 -10.61
C LEU A 96 11.94 9.42 -10.18
N PRO A 97 12.72 9.42 -9.09
CA PRO A 97 13.40 10.63 -8.63
C PRO A 97 14.52 11.03 -9.61
N ASN A 98 14.76 12.32 -9.73
CA ASN A 98 16.01 12.82 -10.29
C ASN A 98 17.17 12.65 -9.30
N VAL A 99 18.40 12.95 -9.73
CA VAL A 99 19.61 12.75 -8.91
C VAL A 99 19.57 13.55 -7.61
N GLU A 100 19.12 14.80 -7.65
CA GLU A 100 19.04 15.67 -6.48
C GLU A 100 17.98 15.17 -5.49
N GLN A 101 16.78 14.84 -5.98
CA GLN A 101 15.69 14.27 -5.18
C GLN A 101 16.10 12.97 -4.51
N LEU A 102 16.81 12.09 -5.22
CA LEU A 102 17.26 10.81 -4.69
C LEU A 102 18.30 11.00 -3.58
N ASP A 103 19.23 11.94 -3.74
CA ASP A 103 20.25 12.23 -2.73
C ASP A 103 19.66 12.92 -1.49
N ASP A 104 18.68 13.81 -1.66
CA ASP A 104 17.92 14.38 -0.56
C ASP A 104 17.14 13.32 0.20
N PHE A 105 16.44 12.45 -0.53
CA PHE A 105 15.69 11.35 0.07
C PHE A 105 16.60 10.38 0.85
N ARG A 106 17.76 10.01 0.28
CA ARG A 106 18.78 9.21 0.97
C ARG A 106 19.26 9.88 2.25
N ASN A 107 19.52 11.19 2.20
CA ASN A 107 19.95 11.94 3.38
C ASN A 107 18.87 12.00 4.46
N LEU A 108 17.61 12.21 4.07
CA LEU A 108 16.45 12.21 4.97
C LEU A 108 16.29 10.87 5.68
N VAL A 109 16.31 9.76 4.93
CA VAL A 109 16.23 8.40 5.50
C VAL A 109 17.41 8.16 6.45
N ARG A 110 18.65 8.45 6.02
CA ARG A 110 19.85 8.23 6.83
C ARG A 110 19.80 8.96 8.17
N ARG A 111 19.32 10.21 8.18
CA ARG A 111 19.22 11.03 9.40
C ARG A 111 18.19 10.52 10.41
N HIS A 112 17.20 9.74 9.96
CA HIS A 112 16.11 9.25 10.81
C HIS A 112 16.27 7.81 11.29
N THR A 113 17.40 7.15 11.00
CA THR A 113 17.66 5.75 11.39
C THR A 113 17.73 5.53 12.91
N LEU A 114 18.21 6.52 13.66
CA LEU A 114 18.37 6.39 15.11
C LEU A 114 17.04 6.26 15.85
N LEU A 115 16.99 5.27 16.73
CA LEU A 115 15.87 5.02 17.63
C LEU A 115 16.02 5.84 18.92
N HIS A 116 14.90 6.23 19.53
CA HIS A 116 14.93 6.89 20.83
C HIS A 116 15.53 5.93 21.87
N GLU A 117 16.42 6.42 22.74
CA GLU A 117 17.16 5.57 23.69
C GLU A 117 16.23 4.79 24.64
N ASP A 118 15.09 5.38 25.01
CA ASP A 118 14.07 4.73 25.84
C ASP A 118 13.53 3.43 25.22
N MET A 119 13.59 3.29 23.89
CA MET A 119 13.19 2.05 23.23
C MET A 119 14.10 0.88 23.57
N LYS A 120 15.37 1.11 23.96
CA LYS A 120 16.24 0.02 24.46
C LYS A 120 15.68 -0.61 25.72
N GLY A 121 15.04 0.18 26.59
CA GLY A 121 14.33 -0.32 27.76
C GLY A 121 13.15 -1.20 27.36
N PHE A 122 12.41 -0.79 26.33
CA PHE A 122 11.30 -1.55 25.77
C PHE A 122 11.75 -2.91 25.21
N PHE A 123 12.87 -2.97 24.46
CA PHE A 123 13.42 -4.24 23.98
C PHE A 123 13.82 -5.19 25.13
N ARG A 124 14.32 -4.66 26.24
CA ARG A 124 14.70 -5.47 27.43
C ARG A 124 13.50 -6.05 28.19
N ALA A 125 12.30 -5.55 27.95
CA ALA A 125 11.08 -6.06 28.57
C ALA A 125 10.61 -7.38 27.94
N PHE A 126 11.06 -7.71 26.72
CA PHE A 126 10.70 -8.96 26.08
C PHE A 126 11.52 -10.14 26.62
N PRO A 127 10.92 -11.35 26.69
CA PRO A 127 11.68 -12.58 26.92
C PRO A 127 12.79 -12.74 25.89
N HIS A 128 13.94 -13.28 26.30
CA HIS A 128 15.09 -13.51 25.41
C HIS A 128 14.79 -14.43 24.21
N ASN A 129 13.74 -15.24 24.29
CA ASN A 129 13.30 -16.18 23.25
C ASN A 129 12.03 -15.73 22.52
N ALA A 130 11.60 -14.48 22.68
CA ALA A 130 10.44 -13.96 21.97
C ALA A 130 10.70 -13.96 20.45
N HIS A 131 9.67 -14.32 19.69
CA HIS A 131 9.77 -14.36 18.24
C HIS A 131 9.99 -12.94 17.67
N PRO A 132 10.94 -12.71 16.74
CA PRO A 132 11.24 -11.37 16.22
C PRO A 132 10.02 -10.61 15.69
N MET A 133 9.08 -11.28 15.03
CA MET A 133 7.84 -10.65 14.55
C MET A 133 6.94 -10.11 15.68
N ALA A 134 6.92 -10.77 16.85
CA ALA A 134 6.15 -10.29 17.99
C ALA A 134 6.81 -9.04 18.59
N ILE A 135 8.14 -9.00 18.62
CA ILE A 135 8.91 -7.82 19.04
C ILE A 135 8.69 -6.69 18.04
N LEU A 136 8.87 -6.93 16.74
CA LEU A 136 8.70 -5.96 15.66
C LEU A 136 7.32 -5.29 15.72
N SER A 137 6.24 -6.09 15.73
CA SER A 137 4.86 -5.56 15.79
C SER A 137 4.61 -4.71 17.05
N SER A 138 5.13 -5.15 18.20
CA SER A 138 5.01 -4.42 19.47
C SER A 138 5.78 -3.10 19.45
N VAL A 139 7.02 -3.10 18.94
CA VAL A 139 7.88 -1.91 18.85
C VAL A 139 7.31 -0.92 17.84
N VAL A 140 6.88 -1.38 16.67
CA VAL A 140 6.25 -0.52 15.66
C VAL A 140 4.97 0.13 16.21
N SER A 141 4.18 -0.61 16.97
CA SER A 141 3.01 -0.04 17.66
C SER A 141 3.43 1.01 18.69
N ALA A 142 4.47 0.73 19.47
CA ALA A 142 4.99 1.67 20.46
C ALA A 142 5.61 2.93 19.84
N LEU A 143 6.15 2.89 18.61
CA LEU A 143 6.67 4.10 17.93
C LEU A 143 5.63 5.22 17.88
N SER A 144 4.34 4.88 17.73
CA SER A 144 3.27 5.88 17.75
C SER A 144 3.35 6.77 18.99
N THR A 145 3.69 6.23 20.18
CA THR A 145 3.74 7.01 21.43
C THR A 145 4.95 7.93 21.52
N PHE A 146 6.00 7.71 20.73
CA PHE A 146 7.23 8.52 20.73
C PHE A 146 7.21 9.64 19.68
N TYR A 147 6.32 9.58 18.70
CA TYR A 147 6.22 10.56 17.60
C TYR A 147 4.84 11.19 17.56
N GLN A 148 4.41 11.76 18.69
CA GLN A 148 3.07 12.34 18.84
C GLN A 148 2.87 13.65 18.09
N ASP A 149 3.96 14.30 17.70
CA ASP A 149 3.93 15.59 17.01
C ASP A 149 3.54 15.47 15.52
N SER A 150 3.23 14.27 15.04
CA SER A 150 2.91 14.03 13.62
C SER A 150 1.82 12.96 13.46
N TYR A 151 0.62 13.24 13.98
CA TYR A 151 -0.53 12.32 14.00
C TYR A 151 -1.63 12.67 13.01
N ASP A 152 -1.63 13.86 12.44
CA ASP A 152 -2.70 14.31 11.55
C ASP A 152 -2.56 13.59 10.20
N PRO A 153 -3.48 12.67 9.85
CA PRO A 153 -3.43 11.96 8.58
C PRO A 153 -3.81 12.87 7.40
N ASP A 154 -4.43 14.02 7.67
CA ASP A 154 -4.85 14.99 6.65
C ASP A 154 -3.77 16.06 6.39
N ASP A 155 -2.70 16.10 7.19
CA ASP A 155 -1.54 16.97 7.00
C ASP A 155 -0.45 16.26 6.17
N PRO A 156 -0.21 16.68 4.91
CA PRO A 156 0.75 16.03 4.03
C PRO A 156 2.19 16.04 4.55
N GLU A 157 2.61 17.11 5.26
CA GLU A 157 3.97 17.21 5.79
C GLU A 157 4.18 16.21 6.93
N GLN A 158 3.16 16.02 7.77
CA GLN A 158 3.18 15.03 8.84
C GLN A 158 3.18 13.61 8.28
N VAL A 159 2.42 13.33 7.22
CA VAL A 159 2.43 12.03 6.55
C VAL A 159 3.79 11.74 5.94
N GLU A 160 4.39 12.71 5.25
CA GLU A 160 5.70 12.56 4.62
C GLU A 160 6.80 12.23 5.64
N ILE A 161 6.87 12.96 6.77
CA ILE A 161 7.87 12.68 7.80
C ILE A 161 7.65 11.30 8.45
N GLN A 162 6.40 10.84 8.58
CA GLN A 162 6.11 9.51 9.11
C GLN A 162 6.53 8.40 8.15
N ILE A 163 6.32 8.57 6.84
CA ILE A 163 6.81 7.65 5.80
C ILE A 163 8.34 7.52 5.91
N ILE A 164 9.05 8.65 5.99
CA ILE A 164 10.53 8.67 6.11
C ILE A 164 10.97 7.98 7.41
N ARG A 165 10.33 8.29 8.54
CA ARG A 165 10.65 7.68 9.85
C ARG A 165 10.44 6.17 9.82
N LEU A 166 9.34 5.68 9.25
CA LEU A 166 9.08 4.24 9.15
C LEU A 166 10.13 3.55 8.28
N LEU A 167 10.40 4.07 7.08
CA LEU A 167 11.43 3.52 6.19
C LEU A 167 12.83 3.49 6.83
N ALA A 168 13.18 4.52 7.61
CA ALA A 168 14.48 4.62 8.24
C ALA A 168 14.62 3.73 9.49
N LYS A 169 13.57 3.64 10.31
CA LYS A 169 13.62 2.99 11.62
C LYS A 169 13.33 1.50 11.57
N LEU A 170 12.48 1.06 10.64
CA LEU A 170 12.09 -0.36 10.54
C LEU A 170 13.29 -1.30 10.35
N PRO A 171 14.34 -0.97 9.56
CA PRO A 171 15.53 -1.83 9.47
C PRO A 171 16.41 -1.84 10.73
N THR A 172 16.27 -0.83 11.60
CA THR A 172 17.03 -0.71 12.85
C THR A 172 16.36 -1.48 14.00
N ILE A 173 15.04 -1.64 13.93
CA ILE A 173 14.20 -2.39 14.87
C ILE A 173 14.37 -3.89 14.64
#